data_AF-A0A959IJS2-F1
#
_entry.id   AF-A0A959IJS2-F1
#
_cell.length_a   1.000
_cell.length_b   1.000
_cell.length_c   1.000
_cell.angle_alpha   90.00
_cell.angle_beta   90.00
_cell.angle_gamma   90.00
#
_symmetry.space_group_name_H-M   'P 1'
#
loop_
_entity.id
_entity.type
_entity.pdbx_description
1 polymer ?
#
loop_
_entity_poly.entity_id
_entity_poly.type
_entity_poly.pdbx_seq_one_letter_code
_entity_poly.pdbx_strand_id
1 'polypeptide(L)'
;MYKIYINDTPLFLGTEEEMPAKEGSDQMLVARYPGKSKFLLNYVDMLENTDRWEQVGLYGPDPEQLWADFQEHFKLIEAAGGLVYNRGDKALVIFRRDYWDLPKGKIDKGETPPEAALREVREETGLQQLELGRELPVTYHTYRLNKKRILKRTYWYVMRTSEEQLIPQAEEDIEKAEWVDIRSFLDDKPRIYGNILTLLESAI
;
A
#
# COMPACT_ATOMS: atom_id res chain seq x y z
N MET A 1 2.32 7.06 14.60
CA MET A 1 2.36 7.56 13.21
C MET A 1 1.58 6.66 12.24
N TYR A 2 0.75 7.25 11.37
CA TYR A 2 0.11 6.60 10.22
C TYR A 2 0.79 7.05 8.92
N LYS A 3 0.94 6.14 7.95
CA LYS A 3 1.49 6.42 6.61
C LYS A 3 0.45 6.08 5.56
N ILE A 4 0.06 7.07 4.76
CA ILE A 4 -0.97 6.96 3.73
C ILE A 4 -0.40 7.44 2.41
N TYR A 5 -0.59 6.70 1.32
CA TYR A 5 -0.17 7.14 0.00
C TYR A 5 -1.32 7.82 -0.75
N ILE A 6 -1.10 9.04 -1.23
CA ILE A 6 -2.03 9.79 -2.07
C ILE A 6 -1.28 10.14 -3.34
N ASN A 7 -1.70 9.58 -4.48
CA ASN A 7 -1.02 9.72 -5.76
C ASN A 7 0.49 9.42 -5.66
N ASP A 8 0.83 8.32 -4.98
CA ASP A 8 2.20 7.85 -4.70
C ASP A 8 3.04 8.72 -3.73
N THR A 9 2.55 9.90 -3.33
CA THR A 9 3.18 10.70 -2.27
C THR A 9 2.76 10.21 -0.88
N PRO A 10 3.71 9.90 0.02
CA PRO A 10 3.42 9.56 1.41
C PRO A 10 2.98 10.80 2.22
N LEU A 11 1.81 10.67 2.84
CA LEU A 11 1.27 11.52 3.88
C LEU A 11 1.44 10.82 5.24
N PHE A 12 2.15 11.47 6.15
CA PHE A 12 2.35 11.04 7.53
C PHE A 12 1.41 11.79 8.47
N LEU A 13 0.75 11.06 9.38
CA LEU A 13 -0.08 11.62 10.43
C LEU A 13 0.47 11.15 11.79
N GLY A 14 0.83 12.06 12.70
CA GLY A 14 1.52 11.67 13.92
C GLY A 14 1.73 12.79 14.93
N THR A 15 2.66 12.58 15.86
CA THR A 15 3.17 13.66 16.72
C THR A 15 4.23 14.48 16.00
N GLU A 16 4.66 15.60 16.58
CA GLU A 16 5.69 16.47 15.98
C GLU A 16 7.03 15.74 15.84
N GLU A 17 7.38 14.90 16.81
CA GLU A 17 8.62 14.13 16.86
C GLU A 17 8.65 12.98 15.85
N GLU A 18 7.48 12.51 15.41
CA GLU A 18 7.34 11.49 14.38
C GLU A 18 7.46 12.07 12.95
N MET A 19 7.38 13.39 12.79
CA MET A 19 7.39 14.00 11.46
C MET A 19 8.77 13.89 10.82
N PRO A 20 8.82 13.61 9.50
CA PRO A 20 10.09 13.51 8.83
C PRO A 20 10.82 14.86 8.85
N ALA A 21 12.13 14.82 9.07
CA ALA A 21 12.96 16.02 9.07
C ALA A 21 12.91 16.71 7.70
N LYS A 22 12.81 18.05 7.71
CA LYS A 22 13.01 18.87 6.51
C LYS A 22 14.51 18.93 6.22
N GLU A 23 15.08 17.89 5.63
CA GLU A 23 16.51 17.83 5.27
C GLU A 23 16.83 18.72 4.05
N GLY A 24 16.40 19.99 4.06
CA GLY A 24 16.68 20.95 2.99
C GLY A 24 15.95 20.71 1.67
N SER A 25 15.04 19.74 1.58
CA SER A 25 14.18 19.53 0.40
C SER A 25 12.99 20.51 0.41
N ASP A 26 12.90 21.32 -0.64
CA ASP A 26 11.74 22.20 -0.91
C ASP A 26 10.47 21.42 -1.32
N GLN A 27 10.59 20.09 -1.46
CA GLN A 27 9.52 19.16 -1.79
C GLN A 27 9.01 18.39 -0.56
N MET A 28 9.38 18.84 0.65
CA MET A 28 8.85 18.34 1.92
C MET A 28 7.96 19.38 2.61
N LEU A 29 6.74 18.99 2.96
CA LEU A 29 5.80 19.84 3.69
C LEU A 29 5.51 19.22 5.05
N VAL A 30 5.71 19.98 6.13
CA VAL A 30 5.27 19.58 7.48
C VAL A 30 4.43 20.70 8.06
N ALA A 31 3.25 20.37 8.57
CA ALA A 31 2.29 21.34 9.10
C ALA A 31 1.53 20.80 10.31
N ARG A 32 1.19 21.70 11.23
CA ARG A 32 0.39 21.38 12.41
C ARG A 32 -1.10 21.27 12.05
N TYR A 33 -1.74 20.21 12.53
CA TYR A 33 -3.18 20.03 12.45
C TYR A 33 -3.90 20.90 13.50
N PRO A 34 -4.82 21.79 13.11
CA PRO A 34 -5.50 22.70 14.04
C PRO A 34 -6.70 22.08 14.75
N GLY A 35 -6.97 20.77 14.61
CA GLY A 35 -8.16 20.13 15.18
C GLY A 35 -9.46 20.41 14.42
N LYS A 36 -9.38 20.71 13.12
CA LYS A 36 -10.55 20.92 12.25
C LYS A 36 -10.51 19.94 11.09
N SER A 37 -11.36 18.93 11.09
CA SER A 37 -11.27 17.82 10.12
C SER A 37 -11.25 18.27 8.65
N LYS A 38 -12.10 19.25 8.27
CA LYS A 38 -12.12 19.84 6.92
C LYS A 38 -10.80 20.48 6.49
N PHE A 39 -9.91 20.84 7.41
CA PHE A 39 -8.57 21.35 7.09
C PHE A 39 -7.73 20.29 6.36
N LEU A 40 -7.92 19.01 6.69
CA LEU A 40 -7.21 17.89 6.08
C LEU A 40 -7.50 17.80 4.57
N LEU A 41 -8.70 18.21 4.15
CA LEU A 41 -9.07 18.23 2.74
C LEU A 41 -8.16 19.13 1.91
N ASN A 42 -7.60 20.20 2.47
CA ASN A 42 -6.65 21.04 1.72
C ASN A 42 -5.40 20.25 1.29
N TYR A 43 -4.91 19.35 2.16
CA TYR A 43 -3.73 18.53 1.87
C TYR A 43 -4.09 17.35 0.99
N VAL A 44 -5.25 16.73 1.20
CA VAL A 44 -5.76 15.67 0.32
C VAL A 44 -5.95 16.20 -1.10
N ASP A 45 -6.64 17.34 -1.25
CA ASP A 45 -6.86 17.99 -2.55
C ASP A 45 -5.52 18.36 -3.21
N MET A 46 -4.56 18.90 -2.44
CA MET A 46 -3.22 19.21 -2.94
C MET A 46 -2.50 17.98 -3.48
N LEU A 47 -2.48 16.88 -2.71
CA LEU A 47 -1.80 15.64 -3.09
C LEU A 47 -2.50 14.90 -4.23
N GLU A 48 -3.83 15.01 -4.35
CA GLU A 48 -4.56 14.43 -5.48
C GLU A 48 -4.28 15.14 -6.82
N ASN A 49 -3.82 16.40 -6.80
CA ASN A 49 -3.69 17.24 -7.98
C ASN A 49 -2.24 17.64 -8.31
N THR A 50 -1.25 17.17 -7.55
CA THR A 50 0.17 17.50 -7.76
C THR A 50 1.06 16.29 -7.48
N ASP A 51 2.20 16.22 -8.16
CA ASP A 51 3.32 15.29 -7.94
C ASP A 51 4.56 16.01 -7.39
N ARG A 52 4.39 17.28 -6.97
CA ARG A 52 5.49 18.14 -6.51
C ARG A 52 6.14 17.64 -5.22
N TRP A 53 5.38 16.98 -4.35
CA TRP A 53 5.82 16.68 -2.99
C TRP A 53 6.40 15.27 -2.90
N GLU A 54 7.61 15.18 -2.35
CA GLU A 54 8.23 13.90 -2.00
C GLU A 54 7.54 13.29 -0.78
N GLN A 55 7.12 14.13 0.17
CA GLN A 55 6.38 13.71 1.36
C GLN A 55 5.68 14.88 2.04
N VAL A 56 4.59 14.57 2.74
CA VAL A 56 3.84 15.52 3.56
C VAL A 56 3.64 14.96 4.95
N GLY A 57 3.86 15.76 5.99
CA GLY A 57 3.61 15.42 7.39
C GLY A 57 2.58 16.35 8.02
N LEU A 58 1.56 15.78 8.65
CA LEU A 58 0.62 16.50 9.50
C LEU A 58 0.74 16.00 10.92
N TYR A 59 0.90 16.91 11.87
CA TYR A 59 1.09 16.54 13.26
C TYR A 59 0.12 17.22 14.21
N GLY A 60 -0.21 16.53 15.30
CA GLY A 60 -1.06 17.04 16.37
C GLY A 60 -0.75 16.36 17.70
N PRO A 61 -1.27 16.89 18.81
CA PRO A 61 -1.06 16.30 20.14
C PRO A 61 -1.80 14.98 20.33
N ASP A 62 -2.77 14.67 19.47
CA ASP A 62 -3.57 13.45 19.49
C ASP A 62 -3.60 12.81 18.09
N PRO A 63 -2.64 11.89 17.80
CA PRO A 63 -2.57 11.20 16.51
C PRO A 63 -3.79 10.32 16.22
N GLU A 64 -4.45 9.77 17.24
CA GLU A 64 -5.62 8.92 17.07
C GLU A 64 -6.82 9.75 16.59
N GLN A 65 -7.05 10.92 17.20
CA GLN A 65 -8.09 11.84 16.74
C GLN A 65 -7.76 12.40 15.35
N LEU A 66 -6.50 12.76 15.07
CA LEU A 66 -6.07 13.18 13.73
C LEU A 66 -6.36 12.09 12.67
N TRP A 67 -6.09 10.84 13.00
CA TRP A 67 -6.42 9.72 12.13
C TRP A 67 -7.92 9.54 11.93
N ALA A 68 -8.72 9.60 13.00
CA ALA A 68 -10.18 9.54 12.92
C ALA A 68 -10.75 10.66 12.04
N ASP A 69 -10.28 11.88 12.23
CA ASP A 69 -10.65 13.06 11.44
C ASP A 69 -10.20 12.95 9.98
N PHE A 70 -9.12 12.22 9.70
CA PHE A 70 -8.71 11.94 8.32
C PHE A 70 -9.67 10.93 7.69
N GLN A 71 -9.94 9.81 8.38
CA GLN A 71 -10.76 8.72 7.87
C GLN A 71 -12.20 9.14 7.55
N GLU A 72 -12.79 10.11 8.27
CA GLU A 72 -14.18 10.54 8.05
C GLU A 72 -14.44 11.07 6.63
N HIS A 73 -13.39 11.53 5.93
CA HIS A 73 -13.50 12.06 4.56
C HIS A 73 -13.46 10.99 3.48
N PHE A 74 -13.31 9.72 3.86
CA PHE A 74 -13.12 8.61 2.93
C PHE A 74 -14.13 7.49 3.19
N LYS A 75 -14.54 6.83 2.11
CA LYS A 75 -15.14 5.50 2.23
C LYS A 75 -14.00 4.49 2.42
N LEU A 76 -13.99 3.78 3.55
CA LEU A 76 -13.07 2.68 3.78
C LEU A 76 -13.39 1.51 2.84
N ILE A 77 -12.37 0.98 2.16
CA ILE A 77 -12.40 -0.32 1.49
C ILE A 77 -11.28 -1.15 2.08
N GLU A 78 -11.62 -2.38 2.45
CA GLU A 78 -10.65 -3.33 2.98
C GLU A 78 -10.19 -4.29 1.88
N ALA A 79 -8.93 -4.64 1.95
CA ALA A 79 -8.27 -5.53 1.01
C ALA A 79 -7.23 -6.38 1.73
N ALA A 80 -6.85 -7.50 1.14
CA ALA A 80 -5.79 -8.32 1.65
C ALA A 80 -4.98 -8.93 0.51
N GLY A 81 -3.69 -9.19 0.76
CA GLY A 81 -2.75 -9.69 -0.23
C GLY A 81 -1.55 -10.40 0.38
N GLY A 82 -0.65 -10.87 -0.49
CA GLY A 82 0.48 -11.72 -0.09
C GLY A 82 1.82 -11.27 -0.65
N LEU A 83 2.85 -11.27 0.20
CA LEU A 83 4.25 -11.38 -0.21
C LEU A 83 4.61 -12.87 -0.24
N VAL A 84 4.52 -13.47 -1.43
CA VAL A 84 4.67 -14.92 -1.62
C VAL A 84 6.13 -15.25 -1.96
N TYR A 85 6.69 -16.26 -1.32
CA TYR A 85 8.00 -16.81 -1.66
C TYR A 85 7.89 -18.22 -2.23
N ASN A 86 8.69 -18.51 -3.26
CA ASN A 86 8.86 -19.87 -3.77
C ASN A 86 9.93 -20.65 -2.98
N ARG A 87 10.29 -21.85 -3.44
CA ARG A 87 11.33 -22.68 -2.79
C ARG A 87 12.74 -22.08 -2.85
N GLY A 88 12.98 -21.19 -3.82
CA GLY A 88 14.26 -20.51 -4.01
C GLY A 88 14.36 -19.16 -3.29
N ASP A 89 13.45 -18.86 -2.34
CA ASP A 89 13.38 -17.58 -1.63
C ASP A 89 13.17 -16.36 -2.56
N LYS A 90 12.66 -16.57 -3.77
CA LYS A 90 12.27 -15.47 -4.67
C LYS A 90 10.85 -15.02 -4.35
N ALA A 91 10.64 -13.71 -4.37
CA ALA A 91 9.34 -13.10 -4.13
C ALA A 91 8.50 -13.04 -5.41
N LEU A 92 7.20 -13.25 -5.27
CA LEU A 92 6.23 -13.03 -6.35
C LEU A 92 5.90 -11.55 -6.47
N VAL A 93 6.04 -11.00 -7.68
CA VAL A 93 5.55 -9.68 -8.05
C VAL A 93 4.62 -9.77 -9.25
N ILE A 94 3.64 -8.88 -9.34
CA ILE A 94 2.72 -8.78 -10.48
C ILE A 94 2.88 -7.43 -11.16
N PHE A 95 2.76 -7.38 -12.49
CA PHE A 95 2.79 -6.16 -13.28
C PHE A 95 1.41 -5.87 -13.83
N ARG A 96 0.86 -4.70 -13.51
CA ARG A 96 -0.46 -4.25 -13.95
C ARG A 96 -0.46 -2.73 -14.13
N ARG A 97 -1.09 -2.25 -15.20
CA ARG A 97 -1.29 -0.80 -15.44
C ARG A 97 0.01 0.01 -15.35
N ASP A 98 1.08 -0.50 -15.96
CA ASP A 98 2.45 0.06 -15.96
C ASP A 98 3.19 0.07 -14.62
N TYR A 99 2.68 -0.57 -13.57
CA TYR A 99 3.32 -0.64 -12.26
C TYR A 99 3.49 -2.08 -11.78
N TRP A 100 4.62 -2.34 -11.13
CA TRP A 100 4.80 -3.52 -10.29
C TRP A 100 4.02 -3.37 -8.98
N ASP A 101 3.52 -4.49 -8.49
CA ASP A 101 2.65 -4.58 -7.34
C ASP A 101 2.77 -6.00 -6.73
N LEU A 102 2.07 -6.22 -5.62
CA LEU A 102 1.86 -7.55 -5.05
C LEU A 102 0.40 -7.99 -5.22
N PRO A 103 0.16 -9.30 -5.33
CA PRO A 103 -1.18 -9.84 -5.47
C PRO A 103 -2.05 -9.53 -4.25
N LYS A 104 -3.22 -8.94 -4.50
CA LYS A 104 -4.19 -8.50 -3.49
C LYS A 104 -5.54 -8.17 -4.13
N GLY A 105 -6.59 -8.28 -3.35
CA GLY A 105 -7.88 -7.71 -3.73
C GLY A 105 -8.78 -7.45 -2.53
N LYS A 106 -10.06 -7.22 -2.79
CA LYS A 106 -11.00 -6.74 -1.76
C LYS A 106 -11.38 -7.90 -0.84
N ILE A 107 -11.60 -7.58 0.43
CA ILE A 107 -12.18 -8.56 1.35
C ILE A 107 -13.67 -8.66 1.05
N ASP A 108 -14.14 -9.87 0.73
CA ASP A 108 -15.54 -10.12 0.47
C ASP A 108 -16.35 -10.28 1.76
N LYS A 109 -17.67 -10.14 1.65
CA LYS A 109 -18.55 -10.22 2.82
C LYS A 109 -18.47 -11.62 3.45
N GLY A 110 -18.00 -11.65 4.69
CA GLY A 110 -17.88 -12.88 5.48
C GLY A 110 -16.48 -13.49 5.45
N GLU A 111 -15.55 -12.94 4.66
CA GLU A 111 -14.15 -13.33 4.70
C GLU A 111 -13.39 -12.62 5.83
N THR A 112 -12.46 -13.36 6.43
CA THR A 112 -11.38 -12.78 7.22
C THR A 112 -10.26 -12.27 6.29
N PRO A 113 -9.43 -11.31 6.73
CA PRO A 113 -8.32 -10.83 5.91
C PRO A 113 -7.34 -11.93 5.43
N PRO A 114 -6.99 -12.95 6.25
CA PRO A 114 -6.19 -14.07 5.77
C PRO A 114 -6.85 -14.92 4.67
N GLU A 115 -8.17 -15.16 4.77
CA GLU A 115 -8.91 -15.91 3.76
C GLU A 115 -8.93 -15.15 2.43
N ALA A 116 -9.23 -13.85 2.48
CA ALA A 116 -9.19 -12.97 1.31
C ALA A 116 -7.78 -12.94 0.70
N ALA A 117 -6.72 -12.80 1.50
CA ALA A 117 -5.35 -12.79 1.00
C ALA A 117 -5.01 -14.07 0.24
N LEU A 118 -5.36 -15.24 0.79
CA LEU A 118 -5.13 -16.52 0.13
C LEU A 118 -5.96 -16.65 -1.15
N ARG A 119 -7.24 -16.27 -1.15
CA ARG A 119 -8.09 -16.31 -2.34
C ARG A 119 -7.53 -15.43 -3.45
N GLU A 120 -7.24 -14.18 -3.16
CA GLU A 120 -6.76 -13.19 -4.12
C GLU A 120 -5.43 -13.60 -4.74
N VAL A 121 -4.49 -14.12 -3.93
CA VAL A 121 -3.24 -14.67 -4.48
C VAL A 121 -3.50 -15.83 -5.43
N ARG A 122 -4.43 -16.74 -5.10
CA ARG A 122 -4.77 -17.85 -6.02
C ARG A 122 -5.41 -17.35 -7.31
N GLU A 123 -6.34 -16.42 -7.22
CA GLU A 123 -7.08 -15.85 -8.36
C GLU A 123 -6.15 -15.10 -9.31
N GLU A 124 -5.32 -14.21 -8.79
CA GLU A 124 -4.48 -13.31 -9.59
C GLU A 124 -3.25 -14.00 -10.21
N THR A 125 -2.84 -15.16 -9.68
CA THR A 125 -1.54 -15.78 -9.99
C THR A 125 -1.63 -17.24 -10.41
N GLY A 126 -2.79 -17.88 -10.26
CA GLY A 126 -3.01 -19.30 -10.57
C GLY A 126 -2.44 -20.30 -9.56
N LEU A 127 -1.69 -19.84 -8.54
CA LEU A 127 -1.19 -20.69 -7.45
C LEU A 127 -2.35 -21.35 -6.70
N GLN A 128 -2.13 -22.54 -6.13
CA GLN A 128 -3.18 -23.28 -5.40
C GLN A 128 -2.75 -23.63 -3.98
N GLN A 129 -1.50 -24.04 -3.81
CA GLN A 129 -0.88 -24.50 -2.58
C GLN A 129 -0.06 -23.37 -1.96
N LEU A 130 -0.71 -22.62 -1.08
CA LEU A 130 -0.13 -21.51 -0.33
C LEU A 130 -0.14 -21.85 1.16
N GLU A 131 1.01 -21.68 1.80
CA GLU A 131 1.16 -21.70 3.25
C GLU A 131 1.13 -20.25 3.75
N LEU A 132 0.12 -19.93 4.56
CA LEU A 132 0.01 -18.62 5.20
C LEU A 132 1.04 -18.50 6.33
N GLY A 133 1.80 -17.41 6.31
CA GLY A 133 2.77 -17.06 7.34
C GLY A 133 2.32 -15.90 8.21
N ARG A 134 3.31 -15.15 8.72
CA ARG A 134 3.09 -13.98 9.58
C ARG A 134 2.42 -12.82 8.82
N GLU A 135 1.72 -11.99 9.57
CA GLU A 135 1.24 -10.69 9.10
C GLU A 135 2.40 -9.71 8.88
N LEU A 136 2.23 -8.83 7.90
CA LEU A 136 3.10 -7.70 7.57
C LEU A 136 2.36 -6.38 7.86
N PRO A 137 3.08 -5.25 7.96
CA PRO A 137 2.45 -3.95 8.21
C PRO A 137 1.33 -3.63 7.21
N VAL A 138 0.18 -3.20 7.73
CA VAL A 138 -0.96 -2.72 6.94
C VAL A 138 -0.54 -1.49 6.14
N THR A 139 -0.93 -1.42 4.86
CA THR A 139 -0.70 -0.23 4.04
C THR A 139 -2.00 0.49 3.73
N TYR A 140 -1.90 1.82 3.62
CA TYR A 140 -3.01 2.70 3.28
C TYR A 140 -2.69 3.48 2.02
N HIS A 141 -3.63 3.51 1.09
CA HIS A 141 -3.57 4.45 -0.03
C HIS A 141 -4.96 4.95 -0.36
N THR A 142 -5.02 6.04 -1.11
CA THR A 142 -6.29 6.65 -1.53
C THR A 142 -6.42 6.66 -3.05
N TYR A 143 -7.67 6.63 -3.51
CA TYR A 143 -8.02 6.84 -4.90
C TYR A 143 -9.47 7.32 -5.00
N ARG A 144 -9.88 7.76 -6.19
CA ARG A 144 -11.27 8.11 -6.47
C ARG A 144 -11.98 6.99 -7.20
N LEU A 145 -13.17 6.63 -6.72
CA LEU A 145 -14.07 5.68 -7.36
C LEU A 145 -15.47 6.29 -7.43
N ASN A 146 -16.03 6.44 -8.63
CA ASN A 146 -17.36 7.04 -8.84
C ASN A 146 -17.54 8.38 -8.11
N LYS A 147 -16.54 9.28 -8.24
CA LYS A 147 -16.47 10.60 -7.56
C LYS A 147 -16.34 10.56 -6.03
N LYS A 148 -16.29 9.38 -5.40
CA LYS A 148 -16.05 9.23 -3.96
C LYS A 148 -14.58 8.99 -3.69
N ARG A 149 -14.07 9.56 -2.60
CA ARG A 149 -12.74 9.27 -2.08
C ARG A 149 -12.76 7.94 -1.34
N ILE A 150 -11.84 7.06 -1.71
CA ILE A 150 -11.65 5.77 -1.09
C ILE A 150 -10.36 5.83 -0.28
N LEU A 151 -10.41 5.35 0.95
CA LEU A 151 -9.22 4.96 1.70
C LEU A 151 -9.17 3.45 1.66
N LYS A 152 -8.19 2.88 0.95
CA LYS A 152 -7.99 1.45 0.87
C LYS A 152 -6.99 1.03 1.93
N ARG A 153 -7.47 0.22 2.89
CA ARG A 153 -6.67 -0.46 3.90
C ARG A 153 -6.34 -1.85 3.38
N THR A 154 -5.05 -2.17 3.24
CA THR A 154 -4.61 -3.49 2.76
C THR A 154 -3.84 -4.24 3.83
N TYR A 155 -4.35 -5.40 4.23
CA TYR A 155 -3.66 -6.36 5.09
C TYR A 155 -2.71 -7.22 4.26
N TRP A 156 -1.54 -7.54 4.82
CA TRP A 156 -0.49 -8.23 4.09
C TRP A 156 0.02 -9.40 4.89
N TYR A 157 0.33 -10.50 4.20
CA TYR A 157 0.85 -11.71 4.82
C TYR A 157 2.05 -12.22 4.04
N VAL A 158 3.06 -12.72 4.77
CA VAL A 158 4.07 -13.58 4.16
C VAL A 158 3.39 -14.89 3.78
N MET A 159 3.65 -15.41 2.59
CA MET A 159 3.19 -16.72 2.16
C MET A 159 4.32 -17.52 1.54
N ARG A 160 4.19 -18.85 1.53
CA ARG A 160 5.14 -19.73 0.84
C ARG A 160 4.40 -20.71 -0.06
N THR A 161 5.03 -21.06 -1.18
CA THR A 161 4.55 -22.11 -2.07
C THR A 161 5.71 -22.95 -2.59
N SER A 162 5.38 -24.15 -3.07
CA SER A 162 6.29 -24.98 -3.84
C SER A 162 6.06 -24.94 -5.35
N GLU A 163 5.03 -24.21 -5.77
CA GLU A 163 4.67 -24.04 -7.17
C GLU A 163 5.52 -22.92 -7.81
N GLU A 164 5.91 -23.11 -9.06
CA GLU A 164 6.70 -22.14 -9.81
C GLU A 164 5.93 -21.54 -11.00
N GLN A 165 4.92 -22.27 -11.50
CA GLN A 165 4.11 -21.82 -12.62
C GLN A 165 3.12 -20.76 -12.16
N LEU A 166 3.14 -19.62 -12.85
CA LEU A 166 2.22 -18.51 -12.62
C LEU A 166 1.31 -18.34 -13.83
N ILE A 167 0.05 -18.05 -13.57
CA ILE A 167 -0.97 -17.74 -14.57
C ILE A 167 -1.58 -16.39 -14.16
N PRO A 168 -1.08 -15.27 -14.72
CA PRO A 168 -1.63 -13.95 -14.43
C PRO A 168 -3.09 -13.85 -14.85
N GLN A 169 -3.91 -13.23 -14.00
CA GLN A 169 -5.33 -13.00 -14.29
C GLN A 169 -5.53 -11.75 -15.15
N ALA A 170 -5.79 -11.95 -16.45
CA ALA A 170 -5.96 -10.86 -17.40
C ALA A 170 -7.20 -9.99 -17.10
N GLU A 171 -8.25 -10.54 -16.47
CA GLU A 171 -9.46 -9.81 -16.10
C GLU A 171 -9.21 -8.70 -15.07
N GLU A 172 -8.13 -8.79 -14.28
CA GLU A 172 -7.70 -7.78 -13.29
C GLU A 172 -6.59 -6.87 -13.82
N ASP A 173 -6.42 -6.82 -15.15
CA ASP A 173 -5.35 -6.08 -15.86
C ASP A 173 -3.92 -6.55 -15.49
N ILE A 174 -3.76 -7.80 -15.03
CA ILE A 174 -2.44 -8.34 -14.71
C ILE A 174 -1.79 -8.88 -15.98
N GLU A 175 -0.75 -8.19 -16.41
CA GLU A 175 -0.01 -8.50 -17.63
C GLU A 175 1.08 -9.55 -17.39
N LYS A 176 1.70 -9.53 -16.20
CA LYS A 176 2.79 -10.43 -15.83
C LYS A 176 2.74 -10.79 -14.35
N ALA A 177 3.25 -11.97 -14.03
CA ALA A 177 3.57 -12.41 -12.69
C ALA A 177 4.95 -13.07 -12.73
N GLU A 178 5.87 -12.63 -11.88
CA GLU A 178 7.28 -13.02 -11.95
C GLU A 178 7.87 -13.31 -10.57
N TRP A 179 8.78 -14.29 -10.52
CA TRP A 179 9.59 -14.59 -9.34
C TRP A 179 10.89 -13.80 -9.38
N VAL A 180 11.09 -12.93 -8.40
CA VAL A 180 12.23 -12.01 -8.35
C VAL A 180 13.05 -12.15 -7.07
N ASP A 181 14.36 -11.93 -7.17
CA ASP A 181 15.17 -11.62 -6.00
C ASP A 181 14.89 -10.17 -5.60
N ILE A 182 14.42 -9.91 -4.37
CA ILE A 182 13.94 -8.58 -3.97
C ILE A 182 15.04 -7.52 -4.12
N ARG A 183 16.28 -7.83 -3.71
CA ARG A 183 17.39 -6.86 -3.74
C ARG A 183 17.72 -6.47 -5.18
N SER A 184 17.96 -7.46 -6.02
CA SER A 184 18.26 -7.24 -7.44
C SER A 184 17.12 -6.53 -8.16
N PHE A 185 15.87 -6.90 -7.84
CA PHE A 185 14.69 -6.26 -8.40
C PHE A 185 14.57 -4.79 -8.03
N LEU A 186 14.85 -4.41 -6.77
CA LEU A 186 14.80 -3.01 -6.34
C LEU A 186 15.98 -2.19 -6.86
N ASP A 187 17.16 -2.81 -7.04
CA ASP A 187 18.34 -2.16 -7.63
C ASP A 187 18.11 -1.68 -9.07
N ASP A 188 17.26 -2.39 -9.83
CA ASP A 188 16.84 -2.01 -11.19
C ASP A 188 15.87 -0.80 -11.22
N LYS A 189 15.48 -0.27 -10.05
CA LYS A 189 14.55 0.86 -9.89
C LYS A 189 13.26 0.69 -10.70
N PRO A 190 12.53 -0.42 -10.49
CA PRO A 190 11.32 -0.72 -11.24
C PRO A 190 10.25 0.33 -10.92
N ARG A 191 9.36 0.55 -11.89
CA ARG A 191 8.17 1.38 -11.63
C ARG A 191 7.22 0.61 -10.72
N ILE A 192 7.22 0.93 -9.44
CA ILE A 192 6.48 0.25 -8.37
C ILE A 192 5.77 1.29 -7.49
N TYR A 193 4.61 0.94 -6.96
CA TYR A 193 3.93 1.83 -6.01
C TYR A 193 4.74 1.96 -4.71
N GLY A 194 4.85 3.17 -4.17
CA GLY A 194 5.67 3.46 -3.00
C GLY A 194 5.25 2.69 -1.75
N ASN A 195 3.97 2.35 -1.59
CA ASN A 195 3.49 1.52 -0.48
C ASN A 195 3.97 0.06 -0.60
N ILE A 196 4.15 -0.44 -1.82
CA ILE A 196 4.69 -1.77 -2.09
C ILE A 196 6.22 -1.75 -1.96
N LEU A 197 6.88 -0.70 -2.44
CA LEU A 197 8.31 -0.49 -2.23
C LEU A 197 8.67 -0.58 -0.75
N THR A 198 8.01 0.21 0.10
CA THR A 198 8.23 0.17 1.56
C THR A 198 7.98 -1.22 2.16
N LEU A 199 7.01 -1.97 1.63
CA LEU A 199 6.74 -3.33 2.10
C LEU A 199 7.89 -4.29 1.72
N LEU A 200 8.38 -4.22 0.49
CA LEU A 200 9.51 -5.03 0.01
C LEU A 200 10.82 -4.69 0.73
N GLU A 201 11.09 -3.40 0.97
CA GLU A 201 12.24 -2.93 1.74
C GLU A 201 12.21 -3.42 3.20
N SER A 202 11.01 -3.60 3.79
CA SER A 202 10.89 -4.17 5.13
C SER A 202 11.15 -5.67 5.21
N ALA A 203 11.27 -6.35 4.06
CA ALA A 203 11.42 -7.80 3.95
C ALA A 203 12.85 -8.26 3.63
N ILE A 204 13.81 -7.34 3.46
CA ILE A 204 15.24 -7.60 3.14
C ILE A 204 16.17 -7.46 4.33
#